data_AF-A0A935B3X6-F1
#
_entry.id   AF-A0A935B3X6-F1
#
_cell.length_a   1.000
_cell.length_b   1.000
_cell.length_c   1.000
_cell.angle_alpha   90.00
_cell.angle_beta   90.00
_cell.angle_gamma   90.00
#
_symmetry.space_group_name_H-M   'P 1'
#
loop_
_entity.id
_entity.type
_entity.pdbx_description
1 polymer ?
#
loop_
_entity_poly.entity_id
_entity_poly.type
_entity_poly.pdbx_seq_one_letter_code
_entity_poly.pdbx_strand_id
1 'polypeptide(L)'
;MALLSPAAGFFQAPGALKAVHCPMTVWVGSEDAIAQKDQAAFLQQTLRDQAPIEVRIAEGAGHYSFMNVLPPGVVDPMPDRDAFLLDLAARIAEFLDPIR
;
A
#
# COMPACT_ATOMS: atom_id res chain seq x y z
N MET A 1 2.36 -1.48 -10.73
CA MET A 1 2.92 -2.05 -9.48
C MET A 1 1.93 -1.83 -8.34
N ALA A 2 1.76 -2.79 -7.43
CA ALA A 2 0.95 -2.62 -6.22
C ALA A 2 1.85 -2.73 -4.98
N LEU A 3 1.79 -1.74 -4.09
CA LEU A 3 2.53 -1.71 -2.82
C LEU A 3 1.54 -1.82 -1.67
N LEU A 4 1.75 -2.80 -0.78
CA LEU A 4 0.85 -3.08 0.34
C LEU A 4 1.61 -2.84 1.65
N SER A 5 1.16 -1.85 2.42
CA SER A 5 1.82 -1.38 3.65
C SER A 5 3.34 -1.17 3.49
N PRO A 6 3.80 -0.39 2.48
CA PRO A 6 5.23 -0.21 2.24
C PRO A 6 5.87 0.64 3.33
N ALA A 7 6.99 0.16 3.89
CA ALA A 7 7.87 0.95 4.76
C ALA A 7 8.69 1.97 3.95
N ALA A 8 8.02 2.93 3.31
CA ALA A 8 8.64 3.85 2.36
C ALA A 8 9.60 4.87 3.01
N GLY A 9 9.56 5.02 4.33
CA GLY A 9 10.45 5.91 5.09
C GLY A 9 11.94 5.63 4.89
N PHE A 10 12.31 4.40 4.47
CA PHE A 10 13.70 4.05 4.19
C PHE A 10 14.26 4.68 2.90
N PHE A 11 13.43 5.24 2.02
CA PHE A 11 13.83 5.77 0.71
C PHE A 11 13.96 7.30 0.65
N GLN A 12 14.30 7.94 1.78
CA GLN A 12 14.42 9.40 1.88
C GLN A 12 15.78 9.95 1.40
N ALA A 13 16.76 9.10 1.10
CA ALA A 13 18.06 9.55 0.62
C ALA A 13 17.94 10.24 -0.76
N PRO A 14 18.76 11.28 -1.07
CA PRO A 14 18.72 11.95 -2.36
C PRO A 14 18.86 10.96 -3.53
N GLY A 15 17.91 11.01 -4.46
CA GLY A 15 17.92 10.16 -5.65
C GLY A 15 17.49 8.69 -5.42
N ALA A 16 17.13 8.28 -4.20
CA ALA A 16 16.73 6.90 -3.89
C ALA A 16 15.56 6.38 -4.73
N LEU A 17 14.68 7.29 -5.17
CA LEU A 17 13.49 6.98 -5.97
C LEU A 17 13.61 7.42 -7.44
N LYS A 18 14.78 7.88 -7.89
CA LYS A 18 14.98 8.48 -9.22
C LYS A 18 14.67 7.53 -10.39
N ALA A 19 14.84 6.23 -10.20
CA ALA A 19 14.65 5.23 -11.25
C ALA A 19 13.21 4.66 -11.29
N VAL A 20 12.31 5.15 -10.44
CA VAL A 20 10.94 4.64 -10.35
C VAL A 20 10.05 5.37 -11.35
N HIS A 21 9.68 4.67 -12.43
CA HIS A 21 8.89 5.24 -13.54
C HIS A 21 7.60 4.47 -13.85
N CYS A 22 7.29 3.39 -13.13
CA CYS A 22 6.11 2.59 -13.39
C CYS A 22 4.87 3.15 -12.66
N PRO A 23 3.67 3.08 -13.25
CA PRO A 23 2.42 3.36 -12.53
C PRO A 23 2.29 2.48 -11.29
N MET A 24 1.81 3.07 -10.19
CA MET A 24 1.60 2.32 -8.94
C MET A 24 0.35 2.69 -8.16
N THR A 25 -0.18 1.69 -7.46
CA THR A 25 -1.17 1.85 -6.40
C THR A 25 -0.52 1.50 -5.06
N VAL A 26 -0.72 2.34 -4.05
CA VAL A 26 -0.14 2.21 -2.71
C VAL A 26 -1.26 2.10 -1.70
N TRP A 27 -1.29 0.99 -0.98
CA TRP A 27 -2.28 0.72 0.05
C TRP A 27 -1.64 0.81 1.43
N VAL A 28 -2.27 1.55 2.33
CA VAL A 28 -1.88 1.65 3.74
C VAL A 28 -3.10 1.50 4.63
N GLY A 29 -2.93 0.90 5.80
CA GLY A 29 -4.01 0.77 6.78
C GLY A 29 -4.17 2.01 7.65
N SER A 30 -5.41 2.34 8.07
CA SER A 30 -5.65 3.43 9.03
C SER A 30 -5.05 3.13 10.41
N GLU A 31 -5.02 1.85 10.78
CA GLU A 31 -4.50 1.33 12.06
C GLU A 31 -3.05 0.82 11.93
N ASP A 32 -2.37 1.16 10.84
CA ASP A 32 -0.98 0.79 10.62
C ASP A 32 -0.03 1.64 11.48
N ALA A 33 0.46 1.03 12.57
CA ALA A 33 1.42 1.65 13.47
C ALA A 33 2.88 1.51 13.02
N ILE A 34 3.17 0.78 11.93
CA ILE A 34 4.52 0.46 11.46
C ILE A 34 4.84 1.31 10.22
N ALA A 35 4.06 1.15 9.15
CA ALA A 35 4.18 1.87 7.89
C ALA A 35 3.10 2.96 7.82
N GLN A 36 3.20 3.93 8.74
CA GLN A 36 2.20 4.99 8.90
C GLN A 36 1.96 5.74 7.59
N LYS A 37 0.72 6.25 7.42
CA LYS A 37 0.23 6.95 6.23
C LYS A 37 1.14 8.04 5.66
N ASP A 38 1.91 8.72 6.52
CA ASP A 38 2.85 9.76 6.11
C ASP A 38 3.94 9.23 5.17
N GLN A 39 4.29 7.95 5.29
CA GLN A 39 5.23 7.28 4.39
C GLN A 39 4.65 7.10 2.98
N ALA A 40 3.35 6.82 2.85
CA ALA A 40 2.68 6.78 1.55
C ALA A 40 2.51 8.18 0.95
N ALA A 41 2.21 9.18 1.78
CA ALA A 41 2.17 10.58 1.35
C ALA A 41 3.55 11.05 0.82
N PHE A 42 4.64 10.63 1.47
CA PHE A 42 6.00 10.87 1.00
C PHE A 42 6.24 10.30 -0.41
N LEU A 43 5.84 9.04 -0.66
CA LEU A 43 5.95 8.46 -2.00
C LEU A 43 5.17 9.25 -3.03
N GLN A 44 3.91 9.60 -2.73
CA GLN A 44 3.06 10.37 -3.63
C GLN A 44 3.68 11.71 -4.00
N GLN A 45 4.17 12.45 -3.00
CA GLN A 45 4.80 13.76 -3.22
C GLN A 45 6.10 13.65 -4.02
N THR A 46 6.91 12.62 -3.77
CA THR A 46 8.23 12.46 -4.41
C THR A 46 8.12 11.96 -5.86
N LEU A 47 7.10 11.16 -6.15
CA LEU A 47 6.96 10.47 -7.44
C LEU A 47 5.89 11.06 -8.37
N ARG A 48 5.05 12.00 -7.90
CA ARG A 48 3.93 12.56 -8.69
C ARG A 48 4.31 13.06 -10.09
N ASP A 49 5.52 13.59 -10.24
CA ASP A 49 6.00 14.16 -11.51
C ASP A 49 6.73 13.12 -12.38
N GLN A 50 6.97 11.90 -11.85
CA GLN A 50 7.74 10.84 -12.49
C GLN A 50 6.88 9.65 -12.94
N ALA A 51 5.80 9.35 -12.22
CA ALA A 51 4.89 8.24 -12.53
C ALA A 51 3.49 8.47 -11.94
N PRO A 52 2.43 7.93 -12.58
CA PRO A 52 1.10 7.88 -11.96
C PRO A 52 1.14 7.10 -10.65
N ILE A 53 0.71 7.74 -9.57
CA ILE A 53 0.67 7.15 -8.23
C ILE A 53 -0.70 7.40 -7.60
N GLU A 54 -1.36 6.30 -7.24
CA GLU A 54 -2.60 6.31 -6.48
C GLU A 54 -2.31 5.84 -5.05
N VAL A 55 -2.73 6.62 -4.04
CA VAL A 55 -2.63 6.22 -2.63
C VAL A 55 -4.04 5.94 -2.10
N ARG A 56 -4.20 4.80 -1.44
CA ARG A 56 -5.45 4.33 -0.85
C ARG A 56 -5.26 4.01 0.62
N ILE A 57 -6.17 4.49 1.44
CA ILE A 57 -6.24 4.17 2.87
C ILE A 57 -7.31 3.10 3.04
N ALA A 58 -6.92 1.95 3.58
CA ALA A 58 -7.83 0.89 4.00
C ALA A 58 -8.25 1.15 5.45
N GLU A 59 -9.48 1.64 5.62
CA GLU A 59 -10.04 1.91 6.95
C GLU A 59 -10.16 0.62 7.77
N GLY A 60 -9.69 0.67 9.01
CA GLY A 60 -9.66 -0.46 9.94
C GLY A 60 -8.53 -1.47 9.70
N ALA A 61 -7.76 -1.33 8.62
CA ALA A 61 -6.63 -2.22 8.35
C ALA A 61 -5.39 -1.80 9.16
N GLY A 62 -4.66 -2.78 9.64
CA GLY A 62 -3.31 -2.64 10.17
C GLY A 62 -2.25 -3.10 9.17
N HIS A 63 -0.98 -3.11 9.60
CA HIS A 63 0.17 -3.48 8.77
C HIS A 63 0.02 -4.86 8.11
N TYR A 64 -0.45 -5.85 8.89
CA TYR A 64 -0.55 -7.24 8.45
C TYR A 64 -1.89 -7.61 7.81
N SER A 65 -2.85 -6.68 7.70
CA SER A 65 -4.17 -6.97 7.13
C SER A 65 -4.12 -7.37 5.66
N PHE A 66 -3.06 -7.00 4.97
CA PHE A 66 -2.82 -7.32 3.56
C PHE A 66 -2.26 -8.75 3.35
N MET A 67 -1.97 -9.51 4.41
CA MET A 67 -1.45 -10.88 4.31
C MET A 67 -2.56 -11.92 4.42
N ASN A 68 -2.49 -13.00 3.63
CA ASN A 68 -3.45 -14.10 3.80
C ASN A 68 -3.26 -14.84 5.15
N VAL A 69 -2.01 -15.17 5.50
CA VAL A 69 -1.63 -15.74 6.80
C VAL A 69 -0.97 -14.66 7.64
N LEU A 70 -1.48 -14.45 8.86
CA LEU A 70 -0.87 -13.54 9.81
C LEU A 70 0.43 -14.11 10.38
N PRO A 71 1.42 -13.27 10.72
CA PRO A 71 2.54 -13.70 11.53
C PRO A 71 2.08 -14.28 12.88
N PRO A 72 2.84 -15.21 13.48
CA PRO A 72 2.49 -15.77 14.79
C PRO A 72 2.27 -14.69 15.86
N GLY A 73 1.18 -14.83 16.62
CA GLY A 73 0.86 -13.91 17.73
C GLY A 73 0.33 -12.54 17.31
N VAL A 74 0.15 -12.28 16.01
CA VAL A 74 -0.49 -11.05 15.53
C VAL A 74 -2.01 -11.20 15.59
N VAL A 75 -2.67 -10.21 16.19
CA VAL A 75 -4.12 -10.01 16.08
C VAL A 75 -4.36 -8.85 15.12
N ASP A 76 -5.15 -9.09 14.09
CA ASP A 76 -5.46 -8.11 13.08
C ASP A 76 -6.64 -7.22 13.51
N PRO A 77 -6.55 -5.87 13.38
CA PRO A 77 -7.67 -4.99 13.68
C PRO A 77 -8.83 -5.05 12.67
N MET A 78 -8.61 -5.61 11.46
CA MET A 78 -9.63 -5.66 10.41
C MET A 78 -10.78 -6.62 10.80
N PRO A 79 -12.04 -6.15 10.93
CA PRO A 79 -13.15 -6.98 11.40
C PRO A 79 -13.53 -8.14 10.48
N ASP A 80 -13.44 -7.97 9.15
CA ASP A 80 -13.73 -9.00 8.15
C ASP A 80 -12.56 -9.09 7.15
N ARG A 81 -11.55 -9.88 7.53
CA ARG A 81 -10.32 -10.04 6.74
C ARG A 81 -10.56 -10.72 5.41
N ASP A 82 -11.46 -11.69 5.35
CA ASP A 82 -11.68 -12.46 4.14
C ASP A 82 -12.38 -11.60 3.08
N ALA A 83 -13.41 -10.84 3.47
CA ALA A 83 -14.06 -9.89 2.57
C ALA A 83 -13.08 -8.79 2.12
N PHE A 84 -12.27 -8.26 3.05
CA PHE A 84 -11.25 -7.27 2.73
C PHE A 84 -10.23 -7.78 1.71
N LEU A 85 -9.69 -8.98 1.89
CA LEU A 85 -8.68 -9.56 1.00
C LEU A 85 -9.27 -9.86 -0.39
N LEU A 86 -10.54 -10.25 -0.48
CA LEU A 86 -11.25 -10.44 -1.75
C LEU A 86 -11.42 -9.11 -2.50
N ASP A 87 -11.88 -8.05 -1.83
CA ASP A 87 -12.01 -6.72 -2.43
C ASP A 87 -10.65 -6.15 -2.86
N LEU A 88 -9.63 -6.29 -2.00
CA LEU A 88 -8.27 -5.88 -2.30
C LEU A 88 -7.73 -6.56 -3.56
N ALA A 89 -7.90 -7.88 -3.68
CA ALA A 89 -7.46 -8.64 -4.84
C ALA A 89 -8.16 -8.17 -6.13
N ALA A 90 -9.47 -7.92 -6.07
CA ALA A 90 -10.24 -7.39 -7.21
C ALA A 90 -9.71 -6.02 -7.65
N ARG A 91 -9.49 -5.09 -6.71
CA ARG A 91 -8.97 -3.74 -7.02
C ARG A 91 -7.55 -3.75 -7.57
N ILE A 92 -6.69 -4.63 -7.05
CA ILE A 92 -5.33 -4.79 -7.60
C ILE A 92 -5.41 -5.35 -9.03
N ALA A 93 -6.30 -6.31 -9.29
CA ALA A 93 -6.49 -6.85 -10.63
C ALA A 93 -6.98 -5.77 -11.61
N GLU A 94 -7.97 -4.95 -11.22
CA GLU A 94 -8.43 -3.80 -12.01
C GLU A 94 -7.31 -2.80 -12.31
N PHE A 95 -6.46 -2.52 -11.32
CA PHE A 95 -5.33 -1.62 -11.52
C PHE A 95 -4.28 -2.19 -12.49
N LEU A 96 -4.06 -3.51 -12.47
CA LEU A 96 -3.05 -4.18 -13.30
C LEU A 96 -3.53 -4.45 -14.73
N ASP A 97 -4.85 -4.55 -14.95
CA ASP A 97 -5.46 -4.78 -16.27
C ASP A 97 -6.47 -3.68 -16.61
N PRO A 98 -6.00 -2.47 -16.96
CA PRO A 98 -6.88 -1.32 -17.21
C PRO A 98 -7.66 -1.38 -18.54
N ILE A 99 -7.53 -2.45 -19.33
CA ILE A 99 -8.16 -2.61 -20.66
C ILE A 99 -9.30 -3.66 -20.62
N ARG A 100 -9.84 -3.94 -19.43
CA ARG A 100 -11.13 -4.63 -19.31
C ARG A 100 -12.31 -3.67 -19.35
#